data_AF-A0A6C0HIT5-F1
#
_entry.id   AF-A0A6C0HIT5-F1
#
_cell.length_a   1.000
_cell.length_b   1.000
_cell.length_c   1.000
_cell.angle_alpha   90.00
_cell.angle_beta   90.00
_cell.angle_gamma   90.00
#
_symmetry.space_group_name_H-M   'P 1'
#
loop_
_entity.id
_entity.type
_entity.pdbx_description
1 polymer ?
#
loop_
_entity_poly.entity_id
_entity_poly.type
_entity_poly.pdbx_seq_one_letter_code
_entity_poly.pdbx_strand_id
1 'polypeptide(L)'
;MKRPVRNANGNYVVAGKTYKELFGSRAQVHNGTAYKTTGGLTKKDLVMNKWGRIVSEKKHKTAKREKRLQKFGYYTKKGKFGAVKRASSRKNKSRKGGADMSSAAAPYQSDPVDQQQKLTTVNKSVDRIDTGK
;
A
#
# COMPACT_ATOMS: atom_id res chain seq x y z
N MET A 1 2.14 -23.87 -3.05
CA MET A 1 0.95 -24.72 -3.27
C MET A 1 1.11 -25.54 -4.54
N LYS A 2 0.69 -26.81 -4.52
CA LYS A 2 0.64 -27.66 -5.71
C LYS A 2 -0.34 -27.07 -6.73
N ARG A 3 0.01 -27.12 -8.01
CA ARG A 3 -0.84 -26.65 -9.12
C ARG A 3 -2.09 -27.54 -9.21
N PRO A 4 -3.31 -26.98 -9.34
CA PRO A 4 -4.51 -27.77 -9.56
C PRO A 4 -4.43 -28.49 -10.90
N VAL A 5 -4.61 -29.81 -10.88
CA VAL A 5 -4.67 -30.69 -12.07
C VAL A 5 -6.09 -31.22 -12.23
N ARG A 6 -6.47 -31.55 -13.47
CA ARG A 6 -7.76 -32.20 -13.75
C ARG A 6 -7.76 -33.62 -13.18
N ASN A 7 -8.89 -34.04 -12.64
CA ASN A 7 -9.12 -35.43 -12.27
C ASN A 7 -9.53 -36.28 -13.48
N ALA A 8 -9.69 -37.59 -13.28
CA ALA A 8 -10.14 -38.52 -14.33
C ALA A 8 -11.47 -38.12 -14.98
N ASN A 9 -12.34 -37.43 -14.22
CA ASN A 9 -13.65 -36.96 -14.69
C ASN A 9 -13.56 -35.60 -15.43
N GLY A 10 -12.36 -35.08 -15.68
CA GLY A 10 -12.12 -33.81 -16.37
C GLY A 10 -12.35 -32.54 -15.54
N ASN A 11 -12.74 -32.68 -14.27
CA ASN A 11 -13.03 -31.58 -13.35
C ASN A 11 -11.83 -31.21 -12.49
N TYR A 12 -11.81 -29.98 -11.99
CA TYR A 12 -10.83 -29.49 -11.02
C TYR A 12 -11.38 -29.58 -9.61
N VAL A 13 -10.62 -30.19 -8.70
CA VAL A 13 -10.96 -30.22 -7.28
C VAL A 13 -10.06 -29.24 -6.55
N VAL A 14 -10.64 -28.17 -5.99
CA VAL A 14 -9.90 -27.15 -5.23
C VAL A 14 -10.60 -26.92 -3.90
N ALA A 15 -9.88 -27.16 -2.80
CA ALA A 15 -10.37 -26.99 -1.43
C ALA A 15 -11.74 -27.66 -1.19
N GLY A 16 -11.89 -28.90 -1.66
CA GLY A 16 -13.11 -29.71 -1.49
C GLY A 16 -14.26 -29.37 -2.44
N LYS A 17 -14.08 -28.42 -3.37
CA LYS A 17 -15.11 -28.04 -4.36
C LYS A 17 -14.69 -28.45 -5.76
N THR A 18 -15.64 -28.92 -6.54
CA THR A 18 -15.47 -29.31 -7.94
C THR A 18 -15.82 -28.16 -8.87
N TYR A 19 -14.99 -27.95 -9.89
CA TYR A 19 -15.17 -26.93 -10.91
C TYR A 19 -14.94 -27.55 -12.29
N LYS A 20 -15.75 -27.15 -13.28
CA LYS A 20 -15.57 -27.62 -14.67
C LYS A 20 -14.31 -27.01 -15.30
N GLU A 21 -14.04 -25.76 -14.96
CA GLU A 21 -12.91 -25.00 -15.49
C GLU A 21 -12.09 -24.37 -14.35
N LEU A 22 -10.77 -24.32 -14.51
CA LEU A 22 -9.90 -23.66 -13.54
C LEU A 22 -9.97 -22.14 -13.69
N PHE A 23 -9.95 -21.67 -14.93
CA PHE A 23 -10.00 -20.26 -15.31
C PHE A 23 -11.28 -19.98 -16.08
N GLY A 24 -11.96 -18.88 -15.75
CA GLY A 24 -13.15 -18.45 -16.48
C GLY A 24 -13.42 -16.95 -16.37
N SER A 25 -14.54 -16.52 -16.93
CA SER A 25 -15.06 -15.16 -16.79
C SER A 25 -15.54 -14.88 -15.36
N ARG A 26 -15.70 -13.60 -15.00
CA ARG A 26 -16.26 -13.21 -13.69
C ARG A 26 -17.64 -13.80 -13.44
N ALA A 27 -18.46 -13.93 -14.48
CA ALA A 27 -19.79 -14.54 -14.40
C ALA A 27 -19.69 -16.05 -14.08
N GLN A 28 -18.84 -16.78 -14.81
CA GLN A 28 -18.62 -18.22 -14.56
C GLN A 28 -18.11 -18.49 -13.15
N VAL A 29 -17.20 -17.66 -12.63
CA VAL A 29 -16.68 -17.79 -11.26
C VAL A 29 -17.76 -17.47 -10.23
N HIS A 30 -18.57 -16.43 -10.45
CA HIS A 30 -19.67 -16.08 -9.56
C HIS A 30 -20.75 -17.18 -9.52
N ASN A 31 -21.05 -17.79 -10.67
CA ASN A 31 -22.01 -18.89 -10.78
C ASN A 31 -21.45 -20.23 -10.26
N GLY A 32 -20.13 -20.36 -10.10
CA GLY A 32 -19.48 -21.55 -9.56
C GLY A 32 -19.04 -22.57 -10.61
N THR A 33 -19.12 -22.25 -11.90
CA THR A 33 -18.62 -23.10 -12.98
C THR A 33 -17.09 -23.16 -13.01
N ALA A 34 -16.46 -22.01 -12.73
CA ALA A 34 -15.01 -21.86 -12.73
C ALA A 34 -14.46 -21.50 -11.33
N TYR A 35 -13.24 -21.93 -11.03
CA TYR A 35 -12.62 -21.66 -9.72
C TYR A 35 -12.19 -20.19 -9.56
N LYS A 36 -11.46 -19.67 -10.57
CA LYS A 36 -10.90 -18.32 -10.53
C LYS A 36 -10.93 -17.66 -11.91
N THR A 37 -10.78 -16.34 -11.92
CA THR A 37 -10.56 -15.58 -13.16
C THR A 37 -9.11 -15.68 -13.61
N THR A 38 -8.81 -15.25 -14.85
CA THR A 38 -7.44 -15.09 -15.35
C THR A 38 -6.59 -14.21 -14.43
N GLY A 39 -7.18 -13.18 -13.83
CA GLY A 39 -6.53 -12.31 -12.84
C GLY A 39 -6.52 -12.85 -11.40
N GLY A 40 -6.84 -14.14 -11.19
CA GLY A 40 -6.74 -14.78 -9.87
C GLY A 40 -7.88 -14.49 -8.89
N LEU A 41 -8.90 -13.72 -9.27
CA LEU A 41 -10.05 -13.46 -8.42
C LEU A 41 -10.91 -14.71 -8.26
N THR A 42 -11.24 -15.06 -7.02
CA THR A 42 -12.16 -16.14 -6.68
C THR A 42 -13.57 -15.60 -6.41
N LYS A 43 -14.54 -16.48 -6.20
CA LYS A 43 -15.93 -16.09 -5.91
C LYS A 43 -16.05 -15.16 -4.68
N LYS A 44 -15.19 -15.32 -3.67
CA LYS A 44 -15.19 -14.46 -2.47
C LYS A 44 -14.75 -13.03 -2.77
N ASP A 45 -13.92 -12.85 -3.80
CA ASP A 45 -13.35 -11.55 -4.19
C ASP A 45 -14.26 -10.78 -5.15
N LEU A 46 -15.41 -11.36 -5.53
CA LEU A 46 -16.36 -10.82 -6.50
C LEU A 46 -17.68 -10.47 -5.81
N VAL A 47 -18.25 -9.33 -6.20
CA VAL A 47 -19.53 -8.85 -5.68
C VAL A 47 -20.37 -8.29 -6.82
N MET A 48 -21.68 -8.57 -6.80
CA MET A 48 -22.62 -7.95 -7.73
C MET A 48 -23.00 -6.56 -7.21
N ASN A 49 -22.83 -5.55 -8.06
CA ASN A 49 -23.29 -4.20 -7.73
C ASN A 49 -24.79 -4.04 -8.05
N LYS A 50 -25.38 -2.91 -7.63
CA LYS A 50 -26.81 -2.62 -7.88
C LYS A 50 -27.20 -2.54 -9.36
N TRP A 51 -26.23 -2.44 -10.27
CA TRP A 51 -26.44 -2.38 -11.71
C TRP A 51 -26.22 -3.74 -12.38
N GLY A 52 -26.17 -4.83 -11.60
CA GLY A 52 -26.01 -6.19 -12.11
C GLY A 52 -24.59 -6.56 -12.57
N ARG A 53 -23.59 -5.67 -12.41
CA ARG A 53 -22.20 -5.96 -12.80
C ARG A 53 -21.45 -6.65 -11.66
N ILE A 54 -20.71 -7.69 -12.01
CA ILE A 54 -19.83 -8.40 -11.09
C ILE A 54 -18.47 -7.70 -11.07
N VAL A 55 -18.15 -7.07 -9.93
CA VAL A 55 -16.93 -6.28 -9.72
C VAL A 55 -16.07 -6.87 -8.63
N SER A 56 -14.80 -6.47 -8.56
CA SER A 56 -13.92 -6.86 -7.45
C SER A 56 -14.35 -6.19 -6.16
N GLU A 57 -14.52 -6.98 -5.10
CA GLU A 57 -14.95 -6.54 -3.78
C GLU A 57 -13.95 -5.54 -3.17
N LYS A 58 -12.64 -5.83 -3.28
CA LYS A 58 -11.56 -4.95 -2.83
C LYS A 58 -11.67 -3.58 -3.47
N LYS A 59 -11.85 -3.51 -4.79
CA LYS A 59 -11.98 -2.23 -5.51
C LYS A 59 -13.24 -1.47 -5.11
N HIS A 60 -14.36 -2.17 -4.96
CA HIS A 60 -15.62 -1.58 -4.51
C HIS A 60 -15.50 -0.97 -3.10
N LYS A 61 -14.91 -1.70 -2.14
CA LYS A 61 -14.67 -1.23 -0.77
C LYS A 61 -13.71 -0.04 -0.72
N THR A 62 -12.57 -0.14 -1.42
CA THR A 62 -11.56 0.92 -1.45
C THR A 62 -12.10 2.21 -2.06
N ALA A 63 -12.85 2.14 -3.17
CA ALA A 63 -13.43 3.31 -3.81
C ALA A 63 -14.38 4.09 -2.87
N LYS A 64 -15.21 3.37 -2.09
CA LYS A 64 -16.11 3.98 -1.09
C LYS A 64 -15.35 4.63 0.07
N ARG A 65 -14.24 4.04 0.49
CA ARG A 65 -13.43 4.54 1.61
C ARG A 65 -12.62 5.77 1.24
N GLU A 66 -11.90 5.72 0.11
CA GLU A 66 -10.89 6.73 -0.21
C GLU A 66 -11.47 8.03 -0.75
N LYS A 67 -12.66 7.99 -1.38
CA LYS A 67 -13.35 9.16 -1.96
C LYS A 67 -12.37 10.12 -2.68
N ARG A 68 -11.48 9.56 -3.52
CA ARG A 68 -10.30 10.24 -4.09
C ARG A 68 -10.62 11.61 -4.70
N LEU A 69 -11.70 11.69 -5.49
CA LEU A 69 -12.13 12.96 -6.10
C LEU A 69 -12.44 14.02 -5.06
N GLN A 70 -13.18 13.68 -4.01
CA GLN A 70 -13.49 14.60 -2.92
C GLN A 70 -12.23 15.00 -2.15
N LYS A 71 -11.32 14.05 -1.91
CA LYS A 71 -10.01 14.33 -1.29
C LYS A 71 -9.19 15.35 -2.09
N PHE A 72 -9.23 15.28 -3.42
CA PHE A 72 -8.59 16.25 -4.31
C PHE A 72 -9.43 17.52 -4.57
N GLY A 73 -10.55 17.69 -3.86
CA GLY A 73 -11.39 18.88 -3.94
C GLY A 73 -12.39 18.91 -5.10
N TYR A 74 -12.58 17.79 -5.81
CA TYR A 74 -13.56 17.67 -6.89
C TYR A 74 -14.90 17.16 -6.37
N TYR A 75 -15.97 17.88 -6.72
CA TYR A 75 -17.35 17.59 -6.32
C TYR A 75 -18.29 17.69 -7.52
N THR A 76 -19.49 17.15 -7.36
CA THR A 76 -20.59 17.27 -8.33
C THR A 76 -21.64 18.22 -7.75
N LYS A 77 -22.20 19.12 -8.56
CA LYS A 77 -23.32 19.98 -8.19
C LYS A 77 -24.56 19.58 -9.01
N LYS A 78 -25.71 19.40 -8.36
CA LYS A 78 -26.97 19.08 -9.06
C LYS A 78 -27.26 20.18 -10.10
N GLY A 79 -27.64 19.78 -11.31
CA GLY A 79 -27.93 20.71 -12.41
C GLY A 79 -26.70 21.31 -13.11
N LYS A 80 -25.48 20.91 -12.76
CA LYS A 80 -24.25 21.31 -13.48
C LYS A 80 -23.49 20.09 -13.95
N PHE A 81 -23.25 20.01 -15.26
CA PHE A 81 -22.48 18.93 -15.88
C PHE A 81 -20.98 19.11 -15.59
N GLY A 82 -20.27 17.99 -15.35
CA GLY A 82 -18.83 17.99 -15.10
C GLY A 82 -18.39 18.08 -13.63
N ALA A 83 -17.07 18.14 -13.42
CA ALA A 83 -16.46 18.21 -12.09
C ALA A 83 -16.30 19.67 -11.63
N VAL A 84 -16.76 19.98 -10.43
CA VAL A 84 -16.62 21.30 -9.81
C VAL A 84 -15.53 21.25 -8.75
N LYS A 85 -14.44 21.98 -8.96
CA LYS A 85 -13.36 22.11 -7.98
C LYS A 85 -13.76 23.08 -6.88
N ARG A 86 -13.81 22.64 -5.61
CA ARG A 86 -13.94 23.55 -4.48
C ARG A 86 -12.59 24.18 -4.20
N ALA A 87 -12.58 25.47 -3.88
CA ALA A 87 -11.41 26.10 -3.31
C ALA A 87 -11.02 25.34 -2.04
N SER A 88 -9.80 24.83 -1.99
CA SER A 88 -9.21 24.37 -0.74
C SER A 88 -9.20 25.56 0.19
N SER A 89 -9.98 25.52 1.28
CA SER A 89 -9.73 26.42 2.40
C SER A 89 -8.32 26.06 2.87
N ARG A 90 -7.36 26.93 2.56
CA ARG A 90 -5.99 26.85 3.05
C ARG A 90 -6.11 27.03 4.56
N LYS A 91 -6.31 25.94 5.31
CA LYS A 91 -6.14 25.98 6.76
C LYS A 91 -4.66 26.28 6.95
N ASN A 92 -4.32 27.56 7.11
CA ASN A 92 -2.99 28.00 7.44
C ASN A 92 -2.54 27.15 8.62
N LYS A 93 -1.60 26.23 8.36
CA LYS A 93 -0.88 25.56 9.42
C LYS A 93 -0.01 26.65 10.00
N SER A 94 -0.55 27.39 10.98
CA SER A 94 0.26 28.30 11.77
C SER A 94 1.44 27.45 12.25
N ARG A 95 2.63 27.82 11.79
CA ARG A 95 3.86 27.29 12.34
C ARG A 95 3.82 27.71 13.80
N LYS A 96 3.49 26.78 14.69
CA LYS A 96 3.61 26.97 16.13
C LYS A 96 5.04 27.48 16.33
N GLY A 97 5.15 28.69 16.86
CA GLY A 97 6.33 29.54 16.79
C GLY A 97 7.59 28.80 17.19
N GLY A 98 8.68 29.13 16.50
CA GLY A 98 10.01 28.73 16.91
C GLY A 98 10.24 29.19 18.34
N ALA A 99 10.36 28.23 19.25
CA ALA A 99 11.56 28.19 20.06
C ALA A 99 12.70 27.90 19.05
N ASP A 100 13.90 28.47 19.10
CA ASP A 100 14.72 28.89 20.23
C ASP A 100 15.96 29.66 19.69
N MET A 101 16.77 30.21 20.60
CA MET A 101 18.18 30.67 20.44
C MET A 101 18.44 32.16 20.14
N SER A 102 18.13 33.00 21.14
CA SER A 102 19.00 34.14 21.46
C SER A 102 20.31 33.64 22.08
N SER A 103 21.41 34.32 21.77
CA SER A 103 22.80 34.20 22.30
C SER A 103 23.70 33.12 21.68
N ALA A 104 24.59 33.57 20.78
CA ALA A 104 26.05 33.37 20.81
C ALA A 104 26.64 33.56 19.40
N ALA A 105 26.75 34.81 18.95
CA ALA A 105 27.70 35.16 17.90
C ALA A 105 29.07 35.30 18.55
N ALA A 106 29.89 34.26 18.51
CA ALA A 106 31.33 34.37 18.79
C ALA A 106 32.05 34.67 17.46
N PRO A 107 32.95 35.67 17.41
CA PRO A 107 33.70 35.98 16.19
C PRO A 107 34.69 34.86 15.89
N TYR A 108 34.87 34.62 14.59
CA TYR A 108 35.83 33.69 14.01
C TYR A 108 37.25 34.18 14.33
N GLN A 109 37.91 33.58 15.32
CA GLN A 109 39.36 33.70 15.50
C GLN A 109 40.03 32.61 14.66
N SER A 110 40.96 33.01 13.81
CA SER A 110 41.77 32.14 12.96
C SER A 110 42.75 31.29 13.77
N ASP A 111 42.64 29.97 13.69
CA ASP A 111 43.62 29.05 14.26
C ASP A 111 44.86 28.93 13.33
N PRO A 112 46.09 29.05 13.86
CA PRO A 112 47.29 28.75 13.10
C PRO A 112 47.51 27.24 12.96
N VAL A 113 47.91 26.86 11.76
CA VAL A 113 48.37 25.52 11.36
C VAL A 113 49.52 25.08 12.27
N ASP A 114 49.38 23.95 12.94
CA ASP A 114 50.56 23.20 13.39
C ASP A 114 50.43 21.69 13.14
N GLN A 115 51.46 21.18 12.50
CA GLN A 115 51.66 19.78 12.19
C GLN A 115 52.32 19.12 13.40
N GLN A 116 51.81 17.97 13.85
CA GLN A 116 52.68 16.90 14.33
C GLN A 116 51.96 15.55 14.47
N GLN A 117 52.49 14.58 13.72
CA GLN A 117 52.22 13.15 13.80
C GLN A 117 52.80 12.59 15.11
N LYS A 118 52.09 11.74 15.87
CA LYS A 118 52.67 10.64 16.69
C LYS A 118 51.67 9.49 16.95
N LEU A 119 51.85 8.41 16.17
CA LEU A 119 51.93 6.97 16.50
C LEU A 119 51.10 6.31 17.64
N THR A 120 50.52 5.16 17.25
CA THR A 120 50.39 3.86 17.96
C THR A 120 49.49 3.74 19.20
N THR A 121 48.47 2.86 19.13
CA THR A 121 48.47 1.54 19.81
C THR A 121 47.31 0.67 19.32
N VAL A 122 47.66 -0.54 18.92
CA VAL A 122 46.81 -1.68 18.58
C VAL A 122 46.22 -2.29 19.86
N ASN A 123 44.92 -2.63 19.86
CA ASN A 123 44.28 -3.65 20.72
C ASN A 123 42.98 -4.07 19.99
N LYS A 124 42.89 -5.16 19.21
CA LYS A 124 43.00 -6.61 19.48
C LYS A 124 42.02 -7.12 20.54
N SER A 125 41.04 -7.92 20.06
CA SER A 125 40.21 -8.94 20.75
C SER A 125 39.28 -8.43 21.86
N VAL A 126 38.08 -8.98 22.09
CA VAL A 126 37.75 -10.40 22.27
C VAL A 126 36.27 -10.67 21.95
N ASP A 127 36.02 -11.88 21.45
CA ASP A 127 34.73 -12.54 21.32
C ASP A 127 33.91 -12.59 22.62
N ARG A 128 32.57 -12.53 22.49
CA ARG A 128 31.69 -13.39 23.28
C ARG A 128 30.30 -13.55 22.66
N ILE A 129 30.01 -14.79 22.29
CA ILE A 129 28.68 -15.37 22.04
C ILE A 129 28.00 -15.50 23.40
N ASP A 130 26.72 -15.14 23.51
CA ASP A 130 25.85 -15.68 24.57
C ASP A 130 24.50 -16.08 23.97
N THR A 131 24.18 -17.34 24.19
CA THR A 131 22.97 -18.05 23.79
C THR A 131 22.19 -18.40 25.05
N GLY A 132 20.93 -17.95 25.13
CA GLY A 132 19.97 -18.40 26.13
C GLY A 132 18.78 -17.44 26.15
N LYS A 133 17.51 -17.86 26.18
CA LYS A 133 16.90 -19.15 26.51
C LYS A 133 15.51 -19.17 25.87
#